data_AF-A0A1M5PY21-F1
#
_entry.id   AF-A0A1M5PY21-F1
#
_cell.length_a   1.000
_cell.length_b   1.000
_cell.length_c   1.000
_cell.angle_alpha   90.00
_cell.angle_beta   90.00
_cell.angle_gamma   90.00
#
_symmetry.space_group_name_H-M   'P 1'
#
loop_
_entity.id
_entity.type
_entity.pdbx_description
1 polymer ?
#
loop_
_entity_poly.entity_id
_entity_poly.type
_entity_poly.pdbx_seq_one_letter_code
_entity_poly.pdbx_strand_id
1 'polypeptide(L)' 'MNNKIEFMASIPQIQSAINTGNDGMRVKFDIPESDIGQAVRLIMLRGKAFKVTIEEVE' A
#
# COMPACT_ATOMS: atom_id res chain seq x y z
N MET A 1 -5.78 20.64 6.54
CA MET A 1 -4.86 19.65 7.16
C MET A 1 -4.45 18.66 6.08
N ASN A 2 -3.14 18.46 5.89
CA ASN A 2 -2.63 17.61 4.82
C ASN A 2 -2.78 16.14 5.24
N ASN A 3 -3.89 15.50 4.84
CA ASN A 3 -4.19 14.11 5.18
C ASN A 3 -3.43 13.14 4.25
N LYS A 4 -2.12 13.34 4.11
CA LYS A 4 -1.23 12.44 3.34
C LYS A 4 -0.98 11.18 4.18
N ILE A 5 -1.07 10.01 3.56
CA ILE A 5 -0.67 8.73 4.14
C ILE A 5 0.61 8.33 3.41
N GLU A 6 1.71 8.16 4.15
CA GLU A 6 3.02 7.79 3.63
C GLU A 6 3.69 6.80 4.58
N PHE A 7 4.32 5.78 4.02
CA PHE A 7 5.06 4.74 4.75
C PHE A 7 6.04 4.04 3.79
N MET A 8 7.12 3.51 4.35
CA MET A 8 8.03 2.61 3.65
C MET A 8 7.32 1.28 3.36
N ALA A 9 7.57 0.73 2.17
CA ALA A 9 7.00 -0.56 1.78
C ALA A 9 7.89 -1.27 0.77
N SER A 10 7.78 -2.59 0.73
CA SER A 10 8.34 -3.42 -0.34
C SER A 10 7.30 -4.43 -0.83
N ILE A 11 7.48 -4.96 -2.04
CA ILE A 11 6.65 -6.06 -2.54
C ILE A 11 7.28 -7.37 -2.04
N PRO A 12 6.52 -8.22 -1.32
CA PRO A 12 7.06 -9.47 -0.79
C PRO A 12 7.51 -10.38 -1.93
N GLN A 13 8.60 -11.12 -1.75
CA GLN A 13 9.11 -12.10 -2.72
C GLN A 13 8.30 -13.41 -2.69
N ILE A 14 6.98 -13.31 -2.91
CA ILE A 14 6.07 -14.45 -3.01
C ILE A 14 5.26 -14.36 -4.30
N GLN A 15 4.91 -15.50 -4.90
CA GLN A 15 4.14 -15.53 -6.15
C GLN A 15 2.79 -14.80 -6.04
N SER A 16 2.19 -14.80 -4.85
CA SER A 16 0.90 -14.13 -4.59
C SER A 16 1.02 -12.66 -4.19
N ALA A 17 2.20 -12.04 -4.34
CA ALA A 17 2.39 -10.63 -4.02
C ALA A 17 1.71 -9.73 -5.04
N ILE A 18 1.71 -10.14 -6.31
CA ILE A 18 1.03 -9.46 -7.41
C ILE A 18 0.08 -10.46 -8.07
N ASN A 19 -1.22 -10.15 -8.07
CA ASN A 19 -2.22 -10.95 -8.74
C ASN A 19 -2.95 -10.09 -9.78
N THR A 20 -3.04 -10.58 -11.00
CA THR A 20 -3.83 -9.97 -12.07
C THR A 20 -5.05 -10.84 -12.36
N GLY A 21 -6.19 -10.21 -12.63
CA GLY A 21 -7.44 -10.88 -12.96
C GLY A 21 -8.38 -9.96 -13.74
N ASN A 22 -9.61 -10.42 -13.97
CA ASN A 22 -10.61 -9.67 -14.73
C ASN A 22 -10.95 -8.31 -14.08
N ASP A 23 -10.84 -8.21 -12.76
CA ASP A 23 -11.12 -7.00 -11.97
C ASP A 23 -9.87 -6.14 -11.73
N GLY A 24 -8.81 -6.34 -12.52
CA GLY A 24 -7.58 -5.57 -12.45
C GLY A 24 -6.45 -6.25 -11.67
N MET A 25 -5.71 -5.48 -10.88
CA MET A 25 -4.49 -5.93 -10.20
C MET A 25 -4.57 -5.72 -8.68
N ARG A 26 -4.07 -6.70 -7.93
CA ARG A 26 -3.89 -6.63 -6.49
C ARG A 26 -2.40 -6.76 -6.16
N VAL A 27 -1.91 -5.87 -5.30
CA VAL A 27 -0.53 -5.85 -4.81
C VAL A 27 -0.54 -5.97 -3.29
N LYS A 28 0.33 -6.82 -2.74
CA LYS A 28 0.64 -6.91 -1.31
C LYS A 28 1.91 -6.13 -1.03
N PHE A 29 1.99 -5.51 0.14
CA PHE A 29 3.15 -4.77 0.59
C PHE A 29 3.58 -5.28 1.97
N ASP A 30 4.88 -5.50 2.14
CA ASP A 30 5.50 -5.61 3.45
C ASP A 30 5.76 -4.19 3.96
N ILE A 31 5.37 -3.91 5.20
CA ILE A 31 5.49 -2.60 5.84
C ILE A 31 6.25 -2.81 7.15
N PRO A 32 7.32 -2.04 7.42
CA PRO A 32 8.07 -2.15 8.67
C PRO A 32 7.21 -1.74 9.87
N GLU A 33 7.49 -2.33 11.03
CA GLU A 33 6.73 -2.08 12.26
C GLU A 33 6.71 -0.59 12.66
N SER A 34 7.79 0.14 12.37
CA SER A 34 7.90 1.59 12.59
C SER A 34 6.79 2.40 11.92
N ASP A 35 6.23 1.89 10.82
CA ASP A 35 5.32 2.62 9.95
C ASP A 35 3.87 2.09 10.02
N ILE A 36 3.62 1.06 10.83
CA ILE A 36 2.28 0.45 10.98
C ILE A 36 1.24 1.51 11.35
N GLY A 37 1.58 2.49 12.20
CA GLY A 37 0.67 3.57 12.58
C GLY A 37 0.17 4.40 11.39
N GLN A 38 1.00 4.60 10.37
CA GLN A 38 0.60 5.27 9.12
C GLN A 38 -0.21 4.31 8.23
N ALA A 39 0.25 3.07 8.07
CA ALA A 39 -0.42 2.08 7.22
C ALA A 39 -1.86 1.77 7.66
N VAL A 40 -2.11 1.72 8.99
CA VAL A 40 -3.45 1.49 9.56
C VAL A 40 -4.46 2.56 9.12
N ARG A 41 -4.01 3.77 8.75
CA ARG A 41 -4.90 4.83 8.25
C ARG A 41 -5.59 4.45 6.94
N LEU A 42 -5.05 3.51 6.16
CA LEU A 42 -5.69 2.97 4.96
C LEU A 42 -7.07 2.34 5.25
N ILE A 43 -7.31 1.88 6.49
CA ILE A 43 -8.61 1.33 6.89
C ILE A 43 -9.73 2.38 6.71
N MET A 44 -9.42 3.67 6.91
CA MET A 44 -10.38 4.77 6.75
C MET A 44 -10.79 5.02 5.29
N LEU A 45 -10.03 4.47 4.34
CA LEU A 45 -10.28 4.55 2.89
C LEU A 45 -11.00 3.31 2.34
N ARG A 46 -11.40 2.35 3.20
CA ARG A 46 -12.15 1.16 2.78
C ARG A 46 -13.42 1.55 2.00
N GLY A 47 -13.58 0.99 0.80
CA GLY A 47 -14.72 1.28 -0.08
C GLY A 47 -14.67 2.65 -0.77
N LYS A 48 -13.57 3.40 -0.64
CA LYS A 48 -13.37 4.70 -1.29
C LYS A 48 -12.24 4.60 -2.30
N ALA A 49 -12.36 5.32 -3.42
CA ALA A 49 -11.27 5.49 -4.36
C ALA A 49 -10.21 6.43 -3.77
N PHE A 50 -8.93 6.07 -3.92
CA PHE A 50 -7.80 6.91 -3.54
C PHE A 50 -6.70 6.81 -4.60
N LYS A 51 -5.89 7.87 -4.72
CA LYS A 51 -4.73 7.90 -5.59
C LYS A 51 -3.51 7.39 -4.82
N VAL A 52 -2.72 6.53 -5.45
CA VAL A 52 -1.41 6.09 -4.95
C VAL A 52 -0.32 6.76 -5.78
N THR A 53 0.70 7.29 -5.11
CA THR A 53 1.97 7.73 -5.72
C THR A 53 3.06 6.84 -5.14
N ILE A 54 3.93 6.29 -6.00
CA ILE A 54 5.07 5.47 -5.60
C ILE A 54 6.32 6.18 -6.10
N GLU A 55 7.31 6.30 -5.24
CA GLU A 55 8.60 6.94 -5.50
C GLU A 55 9.71 5.94 -5.12
N GLU A 56 10.82 5.96 -5.86
CA GLU A 56 12.00 5.14 -5.54
C GLU A 56 12.69 5.71 -4.29
N VAL A 57 13.17 4.82 -3.42
CA VAL A 57 13.91 5.19 -2.19
C VAL A 57 15.33 4.65 -2.33
N GLU A 58 16.33 5.51 -2.07
CA GLU A 58 17.77 5.17 -2.11
C GLU A 58 18.20 4.16 -1.04
#